data_AF-A0A9P6GC37-F1
#
_entry.id   AF-A0A9P6GC37-F1
#
_cell.length_a   1.000
_cell.length_b   1.000
_cell.length_c   1.000
_cell.angle_alpha   90.00
_cell.angle_beta   90.00
_cell.angle_gamma   90.00
#
_symmetry.space_group_name_H-M   'P 1'
#
loop_
_entity.id
_entity.type
_entity.pdbx_description
1 polymer ?
#
loop_
_entity_poly.entity_id
_entity_poly.type
_entity_poly.pdbx_seq_one_letter_code
_entity_poly.pdbx_strand_id
1 'polypeptide(L)'
;MASHSGVPRQKWWKIQWFSDDDTPEEKKFITKLDLILIPYLFVTYWVKNLDQNNLNNAYVGGMKEELGFYGNELIRLQTMYIIGAVLGQIPFLFVFTYWPMHWVIPGMDVCWGVATLLQYRANSFAEMAAYRFLVGWFEAAYFPAVHYILGSWYRGHEISRRGGIWYTGLPLGTLTAGLVQAGATQRLDGVHGLSGWRWMYIICAIVTIPIGMIGYFILPGTLDKPNKFLLNDHDRLIARKRLDKKGYKLQGSLKLHHIKQIMSSKHFWIVVLVDVLFWNAGINSGAFLLWLKSLKRYDSATVNEYGTIPPAMGIFFTLFANFSSDLLWGPVWAITFASGMNTLTNLILLIWNVPEPAKWFAYCNYGWSYALSSVLHGWVNNILRDSPEIRSFTLVFINIIAQSSTAWTGILAYPTVEAPRFLNGYSFSFSMSTSLIIGAHLLNLYLKRRRDPNATQSTPTADVEGSDDGSSQGQIEEGDQSKSLQSTQIKSVS
;
A
#
# COMPACT_ATOMS: atom_id res chain seq x y z
N MET A 1 -26.60 6.37 -33.86
CA MET A 1 -25.27 5.70 -33.83
C MET A 1 -24.24 6.73 -33.35
N ALA A 2 -23.97 6.81 -32.06
CA ALA A 2 -22.94 7.69 -31.49
C ALA A 2 -21.88 6.81 -30.82
N SER A 3 -20.63 7.01 -31.21
CA SER A 3 -19.48 6.21 -30.82
C SER A 3 -19.15 6.39 -29.34
N HIS A 4 -19.22 5.29 -28.59
CA HIS A 4 -18.63 5.19 -27.26
C HIS A 4 -17.11 5.42 -27.36
N SER A 5 -16.63 6.62 -27.00
CA SER A 5 -15.22 6.89 -26.71
C SER A 5 -14.83 6.35 -25.32
N GLY A 6 -15.10 5.07 -25.10
CA GLY A 6 -14.46 4.32 -24.03
C GLY A 6 -13.03 4.00 -24.46
N VAL A 7 -12.05 4.22 -23.59
CA VAL A 7 -10.70 3.65 -23.76
C VAL A 7 -10.88 2.17 -24.14
N PRO A 8 -10.39 1.70 -25.30
CA PRO A 8 -10.68 0.35 -25.76
C PRO A 8 -10.16 -0.64 -24.72
N ARG A 9 -11.07 -1.45 -24.14
CA ARG A 9 -10.68 -2.57 -23.28
C ARG A 9 -9.84 -3.51 -24.14
N GLN A 10 -8.53 -3.54 -23.89
CA GLN A 10 -7.61 -4.34 -24.68
C GLN A 10 -7.86 -5.83 -24.44
N LYS A 11 -7.65 -6.65 -25.49
CA LYS A 11 -7.91 -8.10 -25.47
C LYS A 11 -6.96 -8.81 -24.48
N TRP A 12 -7.47 -9.82 -23.77
CA TRP A 12 -6.80 -10.52 -22.66
C TRP A 12 -5.41 -11.11 -22.96
N TRP A 13 -5.09 -11.36 -24.22
CA TRP A 13 -3.79 -11.92 -24.65
C TRP A 13 -2.75 -10.86 -25.03
N LYS A 14 -3.11 -9.57 -25.11
CA LYS A 14 -2.14 -8.49 -25.36
C LYS A 14 -1.52 -8.01 -24.05
N ILE A 15 -0.67 -8.84 -23.45
CA ILE A 15 0.21 -8.42 -22.35
C ILE A 15 1.31 -7.52 -22.95
N GLN A 16 1.03 -6.24 -23.13
CA GLN A 16 1.99 -5.28 -23.71
C GLN A 16 3.05 -4.87 -22.67
N TRP A 17 4.00 -5.74 -22.32
CA TRP A 17 5.06 -5.42 -21.33
C TRP A 17 5.81 -4.12 -21.63
N PHE A 18 5.96 -3.81 -22.92
CA PHE A 18 6.51 -2.56 -23.45
C PHE A 18 5.41 -1.76 -24.16
N SER A 19 5.55 -0.43 -24.19
CA SER A 19 4.67 0.43 -24.99
C SER A 19 4.97 0.23 -26.48
N ASP A 20 3.96 0.37 -27.34
CA ASP A 20 4.15 0.29 -28.79
C ASP A 20 5.10 1.40 -29.31
N ASP A 21 5.16 2.52 -28.59
CA ASP A 21 6.04 3.67 -28.84
C ASP A 21 7.50 3.48 -28.36
N ASP A 22 7.85 2.39 -27.67
CA ASP A 22 9.19 2.21 -27.11
C ASP A 22 10.19 1.72 -28.18
N THR A 23 11.29 2.44 -28.33
CA THR A 23 12.42 2.08 -29.21
C THR A 23 13.14 0.81 -28.73
N PRO A 24 13.86 0.08 -29.59
CA PRO A 24 14.63 -1.10 -29.19
C PRO A 24 15.64 -0.83 -28.04
N GLU A 25 16.23 0.36 -28.02
CA GLU A 25 17.13 0.81 -26.96
C GLU A 25 16.39 1.04 -25.63
N GLU A 26 15.22 1.70 -25.67
CA GLU A 26 14.36 1.87 -24.49
C GLU A 26 13.91 0.51 -23.93
N LYS A 27 13.54 -0.46 -24.79
CA LYS A 27 13.17 -1.81 -24.36
C LYS A 27 14.32 -2.53 -23.66
N LYS A 28 15.55 -2.45 -24.19
CA LYS A 28 16.74 -3.04 -23.57
C LYS A 28 17.03 -2.41 -22.20
N PHE A 29 16.90 -1.09 -22.09
CA PHE A 29 17.06 -0.37 -20.83
C PHE A 29 16.01 -0.77 -19.80
N ILE A 30 14.73 -0.81 -20.19
CA ILE A 30 13.62 -1.23 -19.32
C ILE A 30 13.84 -2.66 -18.81
N THR A 31 14.22 -3.60 -19.67
CA THR A 31 14.50 -4.98 -19.27
C THR A 31 15.66 -5.06 -18.28
N LYS A 32 16.73 -4.29 -18.49
CA LYS A 32 17.86 -4.22 -17.55
C LYS A 32 17.40 -3.70 -16.18
N LEU A 33 16.56 -2.67 -16.16
CA LEU A 33 16.03 -2.10 -14.93
C LEU A 33 15.07 -3.07 -14.24
N ASP A 34 14.21 -3.74 -15.01
CA ASP A 34 13.27 -4.75 -14.53
C ASP A 34 14.00 -5.93 -13.88
N LEU A 35 15.07 -6.45 -14.49
CA LEU A 35 15.83 -7.59 -13.97
C LEU A 35 16.61 -7.29 -12.68
N ILE A 36 16.86 -6.02 -12.39
CA ILE A 36 17.67 -5.61 -11.25
C ILE A 36 16.77 -5.09 -10.12
N LEU A 37 15.90 -4.14 -10.44
CA LEU A 37 15.10 -3.44 -9.45
C LEU A 37 13.91 -4.29 -8.97
N ILE A 38 13.17 -4.93 -9.88
CA ILE A 38 11.94 -5.63 -9.49
C ILE A 38 12.20 -6.85 -8.60
N PRO A 39 13.19 -7.73 -8.90
CA PRO A 39 13.55 -8.82 -7.99
C PRO A 39 14.02 -8.33 -6.63
N TYR A 40 14.81 -7.25 -6.58
CA TYR A 40 15.26 -6.67 -5.30
C TYR A 40 14.09 -6.14 -4.47
N LEU A 41 13.19 -5.37 -5.09
CA LEU A 41 11.97 -4.89 -4.43
C LEU A 41 11.09 -6.05 -3.96
N PHE A 42 10.93 -7.08 -4.78
CA PHE A 42 10.18 -8.28 -4.41
C PHE A 42 10.79 -9.00 -3.20
N VAL A 43 12.10 -9.27 -3.23
CA VAL A 43 12.82 -9.97 -2.16
C VAL A 43 12.79 -9.16 -0.86
N THR A 44 13.04 -7.85 -0.92
CA THR A 44 12.98 -6.98 0.27
C THR A 44 11.57 -6.94 0.88
N TYR A 45 10.53 -6.90 0.06
CA TYR A 45 9.16 -6.93 0.56
C TYR A 45 8.77 -8.29 1.12
N TRP A 46 9.24 -9.37 0.50
CA TRP A 46 9.08 -10.74 0.99
C TRP A 46 9.68 -10.89 2.39
N VAL A 47 10.93 -10.45 2.60
CA VAL A 47 11.59 -10.52 3.91
C VAL A 47 10.90 -9.62 4.94
N LYS A 48 10.42 -8.44 4.57
CA LYS A 48 9.65 -7.56 5.49
C LYS A 48 8.38 -8.21 5.99
N ASN A 49 7.61 -8.82 5.10
CA ASN A 49 6.42 -9.55 5.49
C ASN A 49 6.74 -10.81 6.29
N LEU A 50 7.91 -11.42 6.06
CA LEU A 50 8.39 -12.52 6.88
C LEU A 50 8.56 -12.06 8.35
N ASP A 51 9.29 -10.97 8.56
CA ASP A 51 9.57 -10.42 9.89
C ASP A 51 8.35 -9.91 10.64
N GLN A 52 7.40 -9.26 9.96
CA GLN A 52 6.18 -8.79 10.59
C GLN A 52 5.35 -9.96 11.16
N ASN A 53 5.27 -11.07 10.43
CA ASN A 53 4.52 -12.25 10.84
C ASN A 53 5.22 -13.08 11.91
N ASN A 54 6.55 -12.93 12.07
CA ASN A 54 7.30 -13.63 13.11
C ASN A 54 6.77 -13.36 14.51
N LEU A 55 6.15 -12.20 14.79
CA LEU A 55 5.53 -11.96 16.11
C LEU A 55 4.45 -12.97 16.45
N ASN A 56 3.52 -13.16 15.51
CA ASN A 56 2.34 -13.98 15.71
C ASN A 56 2.75 -15.45 15.81
N ASN A 57 3.68 -15.85 14.95
CA ASN A 57 4.23 -17.20 14.89
C ASN A 57 5.07 -17.52 16.15
N ALA A 58 5.91 -16.58 16.62
CA ALA A 58 6.69 -16.71 17.85
C ALA A 58 5.79 -16.79 19.09
N TYR A 59 4.73 -15.96 19.14
CA TYR A 59 3.78 -15.94 20.24
C TYR A 59 3.08 -17.28 20.44
N VAL A 60 2.63 -17.92 19.35
CA VAL A 60 2.08 -19.27 19.43
C VAL A 60 3.17 -20.34 19.60
N GLY A 61 4.37 -20.07 19.10
CA GLY A 61 5.57 -20.92 19.12
C GLY A 61 6.30 -21.07 20.46
N GLY A 62 5.84 -20.44 21.54
CA GLY A 62 6.40 -20.59 22.89
C GLY A 62 6.81 -19.28 23.57
N MET A 63 6.87 -18.17 22.83
CA MET A 63 7.24 -16.86 23.38
C MET A 63 6.25 -16.39 24.45
N LYS A 64 4.96 -16.74 24.30
CA LYS A 64 3.92 -16.43 25.29
C LYS A 64 4.24 -17.03 26.66
N GLU A 65 4.59 -18.32 26.66
CA GLU A 65 4.85 -19.10 27.87
C GLU A 65 6.20 -18.73 28.51
N GLU A 66 7.23 -18.47 27.70
CA GLU A 66 8.58 -18.14 28.18
C GLU A 66 8.68 -16.74 28.79
N LEU A 67 8.00 -15.74 28.21
CA LEU A 67 8.05 -14.35 28.65
C LEU A 67 6.87 -13.95 29.56
N GLY A 68 5.91 -14.85 29.78
CA GLY A 68 4.75 -14.60 30.63
C GLY A 68 3.74 -13.61 30.04
N PHE A 69 3.53 -13.61 28.72
CA PHE A 69 2.61 -12.69 28.03
C PHE A 69 1.18 -13.23 28.04
N TYR A 70 0.41 -12.98 29.11
CA TYR A 70 -0.92 -13.59 29.27
C TYR A 70 -2.11 -12.70 28.91
N GLY A 71 -1.92 -11.38 28.79
CA GLY A 71 -2.94 -10.39 28.49
C GLY A 71 -2.87 -9.85 27.05
N ASN A 72 -2.95 -8.53 26.91
CA ASN A 72 -2.97 -7.82 25.62
C ASN A 72 -1.55 -7.48 25.10
N GLU A 73 -0.51 -8.14 25.62
CA GLU A 73 0.88 -7.86 25.27
C GLU A 73 1.16 -8.09 23.78
N LEU A 74 0.61 -9.15 23.17
CA LEU A 74 0.78 -9.41 21.72
C LEU A 74 0.39 -8.19 20.88
N ILE A 75 -0.80 -7.64 21.13
CA ILE A 75 -1.32 -6.51 20.35
C ILE A 75 -0.60 -5.24 20.71
N ARG A 76 -0.23 -5.04 21.98
CA ARG A 76 0.59 -3.89 22.36
C ARG A 76 1.93 -3.92 21.61
N LEU A 77 2.57 -5.08 21.44
CA LEU A 77 3.78 -5.22 20.63
C LEU A 77 3.54 -4.93 19.14
N GLN A 78 2.42 -5.38 18.58
CA GLN A 78 2.00 -5.02 17.21
C GLN A 78 1.80 -3.51 17.07
N THR A 79 1.12 -2.88 18.03
CA THR A 79 0.89 -1.43 18.03
C THR A 79 2.19 -0.65 18.17
N MET A 80 3.14 -1.08 18.99
CA MET A 80 4.45 -0.41 19.10
C MET A 80 5.20 -0.40 17.77
N TYR A 81 5.11 -1.49 17.00
CA TYR A 81 5.62 -1.53 15.63
C TYR A 81 4.90 -0.51 14.73
N ILE A 82 3.56 -0.46 14.75
CA ILE A 82 2.78 0.49 13.94
C ILE A 82 3.11 1.95 14.30
N ILE A 83 3.24 2.27 15.60
CA ILE A 83 3.62 3.61 16.06
C ILE A 83 5.02 3.97 15.53
N GLY A 84 5.98 3.05 15.63
CA GLY A 84 7.32 3.25 15.05
C GLY A 84 7.26 3.50 13.54
N ALA A 85 6.45 2.73 12.81
CA ALA A 85 6.28 2.88 11.37
C ALA A 85 5.67 4.24 10.99
N VAL A 86 4.58 4.65 11.64
CA VAL A 86 3.91 5.92 11.37
C VAL A 86 4.82 7.12 11.69
N LEU A 87 5.50 7.07 12.84
CA LEU A 87 6.42 8.14 13.24
C LEU A 87 7.65 8.21 12.34
N GLY A 88 8.15 7.08 11.85
CA GLY A 88 9.25 7.03 10.89
C GLY A 88 8.87 7.58 9.52
N GLN A 89 7.64 7.36 9.04
CA GLN A 89 7.25 7.75 7.67
C GLN A 89 7.37 9.27 7.44
N ILE A 90 7.07 10.08 8.46
CA ILE A 90 7.10 11.55 8.40
C ILE A 90 8.50 12.11 8.10
N PRO A 91 9.56 11.83 8.89
CA PRO A 91 10.90 12.33 8.61
C PRO A 91 11.46 11.75 7.31
N PHE A 92 11.20 10.48 6.98
CA PHE A 92 11.75 9.86 5.78
C PHE A 92 11.22 10.46 4.48
N LEU A 93 10.01 11.03 4.50
CA LEU A 93 9.46 11.80 3.38
C LEU A 93 10.38 12.97 2.98
N PHE A 94 10.99 13.63 3.97
CA PHE A 94 11.94 14.72 3.73
C PHE A 94 13.33 14.20 3.42
N VAL A 95 13.81 13.17 4.11
CA VAL A 95 15.15 12.60 3.91
C VAL A 95 15.38 12.16 2.47
N PHE A 96 14.38 11.60 1.80
CA PHE A 96 14.48 11.20 0.39
C PHE A 96 14.75 12.34 -0.59
N THR A 97 14.41 13.57 -0.22
CA THR A 97 14.72 14.75 -1.05
C THR A 97 16.16 15.21 -0.86
N TYR A 98 16.73 15.04 0.34
CA TYR A 98 18.06 15.54 0.68
C TYR A 98 19.16 14.51 0.46
N TRP A 99 18.91 13.23 0.77
CA TRP A 99 19.93 12.17 0.77
C TRP A 99 19.76 11.21 -0.41
N PRO A 100 20.87 10.68 -0.96
CA PRO A 100 20.81 9.66 -1.99
C PRO A 100 20.14 8.39 -1.48
N MET A 101 19.07 7.99 -2.16
CA MET A 101 18.23 6.86 -1.76
C MET A 101 18.97 5.50 -1.75
N HIS A 102 20.03 5.37 -2.54
CA HIS A 102 20.89 4.17 -2.57
C HIS A 102 21.75 4.00 -1.30
N TRP A 103 21.87 5.02 -0.44
CA TRP A 103 22.49 4.89 0.90
C TRP A 103 21.43 4.69 1.98
N VAL A 104 20.34 5.46 1.90
CA VAL A 104 19.33 5.52 2.96
C VAL A 104 18.57 4.19 3.07
N ILE A 105 18.05 3.64 1.96
CA ILE A 105 17.26 2.39 2.02
C ILE A 105 18.11 1.22 2.54
N PRO A 106 19.32 0.96 1.99
CA PRO A 106 20.16 -0.14 2.47
C PRO A 106 20.58 0.04 3.93
N GLY A 107 20.97 1.24 4.33
CA GLY A 107 21.35 1.51 5.73
C GLY A 107 20.18 1.25 6.68
N MET A 108 18.98 1.62 6.28
CA MET A 108 17.76 1.35 7.07
C MET A 108 17.42 -0.14 7.11
N ASP A 109 17.51 -0.86 6.00
CA ASP A 109 17.27 -2.30 5.97
C ASP A 109 18.30 -3.08 6.82
N VAL A 110 19.56 -2.61 6.89
CA VAL A 110 20.58 -3.16 7.78
C VAL A 110 20.25 -2.86 9.24
N CYS A 111 19.92 -1.61 9.59
CA CYS A 111 19.51 -1.24 10.95
C CYS A 111 18.24 -1.99 11.39
N TRP A 112 17.30 -2.18 10.47
CA TRP A 112 16.10 -3.00 10.66
C TRP A 112 16.47 -4.45 10.96
N GLY A 113 17.33 -5.08 10.15
CA GLY A 113 17.80 -6.45 10.40
C GLY A 113 18.55 -6.61 11.73
N VAL A 114 19.33 -5.61 12.15
CA VAL A 114 19.96 -5.59 13.48
C VAL A 114 18.92 -5.48 14.60
N ALA A 115 17.92 -4.62 14.46
CA ALA A 115 16.83 -4.51 15.42
C ALA A 115 15.99 -5.80 15.49
N THR A 116 15.78 -6.49 14.36
CA THR A 116 15.19 -7.83 14.31
C THR A 116 16.05 -8.84 15.07
N LEU A 117 17.37 -8.84 14.88
CA LEU A 117 18.27 -9.73 15.63
C LEU A 117 18.14 -9.50 17.13
N LEU A 118 18.15 -8.26 17.61
CA LEU A 118 18.09 -7.96 19.05
C LEU A 118 16.84 -8.55 19.74
N GLN A 119 15.74 -8.82 19.02
CA GLN A 119 14.55 -9.46 19.57
C GLN A 119 14.80 -10.87 20.12
N TYR A 120 15.78 -11.63 19.61
CA TYR A 120 16.07 -12.98 20.14
C TYR A 120 16.51 -12.95 21.61
N ARG A 121 17.12 -11.83 22.05
CA ARG A 121 17.68 -11.67 23.39
C ARG A 121 16.67 -11.14 24.41
N ALA A 122 15.53 -10.62 23.96
CA ALA A 122 14.53 -9.99 24.82
C ALA A 122 14.06 -10.95 25.92
N ASN A 123 14.05 -10.45 27.17
CA ASN A 123 13.55 -11.20 28.34
C ASN A 123 12.39 -10.49 29.03
N SER A 124 12.04 -9.28 28.59
CA SER A 124 10.93 -8.51 29.14
C SER A 124 10.04 -7.93 28.05
N PHE A 125 8.80 -7.60 28.43
CA PHE A 125 7.88 -6.88 27.57
C PHE A 125 8.44 -5.55 27.09
N ALA A 126 9.11 -4.78 27.97
CA ALA A 126 9.64 -3.47 27.64
C ALA A 126 10.78 -3.55 26.61
N GLU A 127 11.69 -4.51 26.74
CA GLU A 127 12.75 -4.77 25.76
C GLU A 127 12.15 -5.14 24.40
N MET A 128 11.20 -6.07 24.39
CA MET A 128 10.54 -6.50 23.16
C MET A 128 9.77 -5.35 22.49
N ALA A 129 9.09 -4.52 23.28
CA ALA A 129 8.39 -3.33 22.80
C ALA A 129 9.35 -2.28 22.21
N ALA A 130 10.51 -2.07 22.81
CA ALA A 130 11.53 -1.15 22.31
C ALA A 130 12.11 -1.65 20.97
N TYR A 131 12.46 -2.94 20.87
CA TYR A 131 12.92 -3.50 19.59
C TYR A 131 11.84 -3.43 18.52
N ARG A 132 10.57 -3.68 18.87
CA ARG A 132 9.43 -3.54 17.96
C ARG A 132 9.26 -2.14 17.42
N PHE A 133 9.41 -1.14 18.27
CA PHE A 133 9.40 0.25 17.87
C PHE A 133 10.53 0.58 16.89
N LEU A 134 11.76 0.13 17.18
CA LEU A 134 12.91 0.35 16.30
C LEU A 134 12.73 -0.33 14.94
N VAL A 135 12.23 -1.56 14.92
CA VAL A 135 11.89 -2.29 13.68
C VAL A 135 10.88 -1.49 12.86
N GLY A 136 9.79 -1.00 13.47
CA GLY A 136 8.81 -0.15 12.79
C GLY A 136 9.43 1.14 12.25
N TRP A 137 10.26 1.81 13.05
CA TRP A 137 10.93 3.04 12.66
C TRP A 137 11.83 2.86 11.44
N PHE A 138 12.66 1.81 11.42
CA PHE A 138 13.55 1.53 10.29
C PHE A 138 12.81 0.95 9.07
N GLU A 139 11.65 0.33 9.25
CA GLU A 139 10.85 -0.15 8.13
C GLU A 139 10.05 0.96 7.43
N ALA A 140 9.71 2.01 8.17
CA ALA A 140 8.85 3.11 7.74
C ALA A 140 9.19 3.73 6.38
N ALA A 141 10.48 3.87 6.07
CA ALA A 141 10.93 4.49 4.82
C ALA A 141 10.61 3.63 3.59
N TYR A 142 10.48 2.31 3.74
CA TYR A 142 10.47 1.40 2.60
C TYR A 142 9.31 1.66 1.64
N PHE A 143 8.06 1.69 2.14
CA PHE A 143 6.88 1.91 1.31
C PHE A 143 6.94 3.21 0.49
N PRO A 144 7.21 4.40 1.08
CA PRO A 144 7.40 5.62 0.31
C PRO A 144 8.60 5.55 -0.65
N ALA A 145 9.72 4.92 -0.26
CA ALA A 145 10.89 4.75 -1.11
C ALA A 145 10.57 3.97 -2.39
N VAL A 146 9.90 2.82 -2.26
CA VAL A 146 9.57 1.96 -3.41
C VAL A 146 8.71 2.73 -4.42
N HIS A 147 7.66 3.42 -3.94
CA HIS A 147 6.79 4.21 -4.81
C HIS A 147 7.54 5.37 -5.47
N TYR A 148 8.48 5.98 -4.75
CA TYR A 148 9.30 7.06 -5.28
C TYR A 148 10.29 6.56 -6.35
N ILE A 149 10.97 5.43 -6.12
CA ILE A 149 11.88 4.82 -7.12
C ILE A 149 11.10 4.38 -8.35
N LEU A 150 9.99 3.66 -8.16
CA LEU A 150 9.16 3.23 -9.28
C LEU A 150 8.62 4.43 -10.07
N GLY A 151 8.21 5.49 -9.37
CA GLY A 151 7.82 6.76 -9.98
C GLY A 151 8.95 7.45 -10.76
N SER A 152 10.19 7.34 -10.28
CA SER A 152 11.37 7.97 -10.87
C SER A 152 11.84 7.31 -12.16
N TRP A 153 11.68 5.99 -12.29
CA TRP A 153 12.26 5.22 -13.41
C TRP A 153 11.22 4.75 -14.44
N TYR A 154 9.96 4.61 -14.03
CA TYR A 154 8.91 4.04 -14.88
C TYR A 154 7.76 5.00 -15.15
N ARG A 155 7.10 4.79 -16.29
CA ARG A 155 5.89 5.54 -16.67
C ARG A 155 4.67 5.04 -15.87
N GLY A 156 3.61 5.85 -15.76
CA GLY A 156 2.42 5.50 -14.97
C GLY A 156 1.79 4.13 -15.28
N HIS A 157 1.72 3.73 -16.56
CA HIS A 157 1.16 2.43 -16.98
C HIS A 157 2.10 1.24 -16.71
N GLU A 158 3.39 1.51 -16.54
CA GLU A 158 4.42 0.53 -16.27
C GLU A 158 4.50 0.16 -14.79
N ILE A 159 4.22 1.15 -13.92
CA ILE A 159 4.27 1.02 -12.47
C ILE A 159 3.23 0.01 -11.97
N SER A 160 1.99 0.06 -12.48
CA SER A 160 0.91 -0.81 -11.94
C SER A 160 1.22 -2.30 -12.08
N ARG A 161 1.84 -2.74 -13.19
CA ARG A 161 2.17 -4.15 -13.41
C ARG A 161 3.34 -4.63 -12.56
N ARG A 162 4.39 -3.80 -12.49
CA ARG A 162 5.59 -4.04 -11.68
C ARG A 162 5.28 -3.99 -10.18
N GLY A 163 4.42 -3.05 -9.79
CA GLY A 163 3.85 -2.96 -8.45
C GLY A 163 3.04 -4.20 -8.09
N GLY A 164 2.32 -4.80 -9.04
CA GLY A 164 1.65 -6.09 -8.83
C GLY A 164 2.61 -7.23 -8.48
N ILE A 165 3.72 -7.37 -9.22
CA ILE A 165 4.77 -8.37 -8.92
C ILE A 165 5.42 -8.10 -7.57
N TRP A 166 5.74 -6.84 -7.26
CA TRP A 166 6.24 -6.46 -5.94
C TRP A 166 5.25 -6.89 -4.84
N TYR A 167 3.96 -6.65 -5.04
CA TYR A 167 2.93 -6.91 -4.04
C TYR A 167 2.71 -8.39 -3.72
N THR A 168 3.00 -9.31 -4.66
CA THR A 168 2.92 -10.77 -4.38
C THR A 168 3.95 -11.23 -3.34
N GLY A 169 4.98 -10.43 -3.06
CA GLY A 169 5.91 -10.68 -1.97
C GLY A 169 5.24 -10.71 -0.59
N LEU A 170 4.12 -10.00 -0.39
CA LEU A 170 3.41 -9.99 0.90
C LEU A 170 2.86 -11.36 1.29
N PRO A 171 1.95 -11.98 0.52
CA PRO A 171 1.40 -13.28 0.90
C PRO A 171 2.46 -14.38 0.90
N LEU A 172 3.48 -14.28 0.02
CA LEU A 172 4.60 -15.21 0.03
C LEU A 172 5.44 -15.08 1.31
N GLY A 173 5.67 -13.86 1.81
CA GLY A 173 6.42 -13.60 3.03
C GLY A 173 5.71 -14.16 4.26
N THR A 174 4.41 -13.89 4.37
CA THR A 174 3.54 -14.45 5.43
C THR A 174 3.54 -15.98 5.43
N LEU A 175 3.41 -16.61 4.25
CA LEU A 175 3.46 -18.06 4.10
C LEU A 175 4.81 -18.61 4.54
N THR A 176 5.91 -18.02 4.06
CA THR A 176 7.26 -18.45 4.39
C THR A 176 7.53 -18.34 5.89
N ALA A 177 7.09 -17.26 6.53
CA ALA A 177 7.28 -17.04 7.97
C ALA A 177 6.68 -18.17 8.82
N GLY A 178 5.47 -18.65 8.48
CA GLY A 178 4.85 -19.74 9.21
C GLY A 178 5.61 -21.07 9.02
N LEU A 179 6.05 -21.36 7.79
CA LEU A 179 6.84 -22.56 7.51
C LEU A 179 8.21 -22.55 8.19
N VAL A 180 8.91 -21.42 8.17
CA VAL A 180 10.20 -21.27 8.85
C VAL A 180 10.00 -21.40 10.37
N GLN A 181 8.88 -20.94 10.94
CA GLN A 181 8.62 -21.08 12.37
C GLN A 181 8.31 -22.52 12.73
N ALA A 182 7.49 -23.19 11.93
CA ALA A 182 7.22 -24.61 12.10
C ALA A 182 8.53 -25.42 12.09
N GLY A 183 9.39 -25.16 11.10
CA GLY A 183 10.70 -25.81 10.99
C GLY A 183 11.65 -25.50 12.15
N ALA A 184 11.74 -24.23 12.55
CA ALA A 184 12.57 -23.82 13.69
C ALA A 184 12.07 -24.43 15.01
N THR A 185 10.76 -24.49 15.21
CA THR A 185 10.16 -25.08 16.41
C THR A 185 10.33 -26.60 16.46
N GLN A 186 10.28 -27.30 15.31
CA GLN A 186 10.47 -28.76 15.29
C GLN A 186 11.94 -29.19 15.46
N ARG A 187 12.89 -28.44 14.90
CA ARG A 187 14.27 -28.90 14.73
C ARG A 187 15.31 -28.11 15.51
N LEU A 188 15.00 -26.88 15.90
CA LEU A 188 15.94 -25.98 16.58
C LEU A 188 15.54 -25.66 18.01
N ASP A 189 14.40 -26.16 18.49
CA ASP A 189 13.98 -25.96 19.86
C ASP A 189 14.93 -26.69 20.84
N GLY A 190 15.50 -25.93 21.79
CA GLY A 190 16.50 -26.42 22.74
C GLY A 190 17.94 -26.44 22.21
N VAL A 191 18.16 -26.18 20.91
CA VAL A 191 19.51 -26.13 20.34
C VAL A 191 20.25 -24.91 20.87
N HIS A 192 21.45 -25.12 21.43
CA HIS A 192 22.22 -24.10 22.16
C HIS A 192 21.48 -23.44 23.34
N GLY A 193 20.45 -24.10 23.89
CA GLY A 193 19.64 -23.56 24.99
C GLY A 193 18.70 -22.42 24.56
N LEU A 194 18.51 -22.23 23.25
CA LEU A 194 17.57 -21.25 22.71
C LEU A 194 16.27 -21.94 22.30
N SER A 195 15.15 -21.28 22.56
CA SER A 195 13.83 -21.72 22.11
C SER A 195 13.65 -21.49 20.62
N GLY A 196 12.79 -22.29 19.97
CA GLY A 196 12.58 -22.25 18.52
C GLY A 196 12.15 -20.88 17.97
N TRP A 197 11.46 -20.05 18.77
CA TRP A 197 11.08 -18.69 18.37
C TRP A 197 12.26 -17.70 18.38
N ARG A 198 13.27 -17.91 19.24
CA ARG A 198 14.49 -17.08 19.24
C ARG A 198 15.33 -17.36 18.00
N TRP A 199 15.42 -18.64 17.60
CA TRP A 199 16.08 -19.05 16.36
C TRP A 199 15.47 -18.44 15.12
N MET A 200 14.14 -18.29 15.08
CA MET A 200 13.47 -17.59 13.99
C MET A 200 14.02 -16.17 13.78
N TYR A 201 14.09 -15.36 14.83
CA TYR A 201 14.61 -13.98 14.72
C TYR A 201 16.06 -13.94 14.23
N ILE A 202 16.89 -14.92 14.62
CA ILE A 202 18.27 -15.06 14.14
C ILE A 202 18.30 -15.39 12.65
N ILE A 203 17.54 -16.40 12.21
CA ILE A 203 17.48 -16.80 10.80
C ILE A 203 17.02 -15.63 9.92
N CYS A 204 16.02 -14.88 10.38
CA CYS A 204 15.49 -13.76 9.62
C CYS A 204 16.49 -12.60 9.52
N ALA A 205 17.22 -12.30 10.60
CA ALA A 205 18.28 -11.30 10.55
C ALA A 205 19.43 -11.71 9.61
N ILE A 206 19.82 -12.99 9.60
CA ILE A 206 20.85 -13.53 8.70
C ILE A 206 20.44 -13.41 7.23
N VAL A 207 19.16 -13.53 6.91
CA VAL A 207 18.66 -13.32 5.54
C VAL A 207 18.56 -11.83 5.22
N THR A 208 18.07 -11.03 6.16
CA THR A 208 17.79 -9.59 5.99
C THR A 208 19.05 -8.76 5.79
N ILE A 209 20.06 -8.91 6.65
CA ILE A 209 21.24 -8.04 6.66
C ILE A 209 22.01 -8.10 5.33
N PRO A 210 22.29 -9.29 4.75
CA PRO A 210 22.91 -9.40 3.42
C PRO A 210 22.08 -8.79 2.31
N ILE A 211 20.75 -8.95 2.33
CA ILE A 211 19.88 -8.35 1.32
C ILE A 211 19.93 -6.82 1.41
N GLY A 212 19.95 -6.26 2.63
CA GLY A 212 20.19 -4.84 2.86
C GLY A 212 21.53 -4.39 2.28
N MET A 213 22.62 -5.10 2.58
CA MET A 213 23.96 -4.78 2.05
C MET A 213 24.03 -4.88 0.51
N ILE A 214 23.40 -5.88 -0.09
CA ILE A 214 23.30 -6.02 -1.55
C ILE A 214 22.53 -4.84 -2.17
N GLY A 215 21.52 -4.32 -1.45
CA GLY A 215 20.76 -3.14 -1.85
C GLY A 215 21.64 -1.92 -2.13
N TYR A 216 22.76 -1.77 -1.43
CA TYR A 216 23.71 -0.68 -1.67
C TYR A 216 24.30 -0.70 -3.09
N PHE A 217 24.55 -1.89 -3.63
CA PHE A 217 25.11 -2.06 -4.97
C PHE A 217 24.05 -2.09 -6.07
N ILE A 218 22.87 -2.65 -5.75
CA ILE A 218 21.82 -2.94 -6.73
C ILE A 218 20.86 -1.75 -6.94
N LEU A 219 20.66 -0.91 -5.91
CA LEU A 219 19.69 0.19 -6.04
C LEU A 219 20.19 1.26 -7.01
N PRO A 220 19.41 1.56 -8.08
CA PRO A 220 19.79 2.56 -9.08
C PRO A 220 19.78 4.00 -8.53
N GLY A 221 19.21 4.23 -7.34
CA GLY A 221 18.98 5.55 -6.78
C GLY A 221 17.88 6.30 -7.52
N THR A 222 17.99 7.63 -7.61
CA THR A 222 17.07 8.51 -8.35
C THR A 222 17.80 9.11 -9.54
N LEU A 223 17.09 9.53 -10.60
CA LEU A 223 17.67 10.15 -11.80
C LEU A 223 18.58 11.36 -11.50
N ASP A 224 18.35 12.08 -10.41
CA ASP A 224 19.18 13.21 -9.99
C ASP A 224 20.37 12.80 -9.09
N LYS A 225 20.30 11.65 -8.41
CA LYS A 225 21.37 11.08 -7.57
C LYS A 225 21.53 9.58 -7.85
N PRO A 226 22.04 9.20 -9.03
CA PRO A 226 21.95 7.82 -9.48
C PRO A 226 23.18 7.06 -9.02
N ASN A 227 23.02 5.77 -8.77
CA ASN A 227 24.11 4.90 -8.41
C ASN A 227 25.03 4.69 -9.62
N LYS A 228 26.24 5.27 -9.55
CA LYS A 228 27.24 5.19 -10.63
C LYS A 228 27.78 3.77 -10.84
N PHE A 229 27.61 2.87 -9.88
CA PHE A 229 28.00 1.47 -10.01
C PHE A 229 27.11 0.67 -10.98
N LEU A 230 25.85 1.08 -11.15
CA LEU A 230 24.85 0.31 -11.89
C LEU A 230 24.49 0.93 -13.25
N LEU A 231 24.43 2.27 -13.30
CA LEU A 231 23.91 3.02 -14.44
C LEU A 231 25.01 3.78 -15.14
N ASN A 232 25.15 3.53 -16.44
CA ASN A 232 26.02 4.30 -17.31
C ASN A 232 25.35 5.63 -17.69
N ASP A 233 26.13 6.66 -18.04
CA ASP A 233 25.56 7.99 -18.35
C ASP A 233 24.64 7.96 -19.59
N HIS A 234 24.87 7.02 -20.51
CA HIS A 234 23.99 6.75 -21.64
C HIS A 234 22.59 6.27 -21.21
N ASP A 235 22.52 5.34 -20.25
CA ASP A 235 21.27 4.81 -19.70
C ASP A 235 20.45 5.91 -19.02
N ARG A 236 21.13 6.86 -18.35
CA ARG A 236 20.49 8.03 -17.73
C ARG A 236 19.89 8.98 -18.76
N LEU A 237 20.61 9.24 -19.86
CA LEU A 237 20.12 10.11 -20.93
C LEU A 237 18.87 9.52 -21.61
N ILE A 238 18.85 8.20 -21.82
CA ILE A 238 17.66 7.49 -22.32
C ILE A 238 16.50 7.67 -21.33
N ALA A 239 16.72 7.39 -20.03
CA ALA A 239 15.68 7.52 -19.02
C ALA A 239 15.12 8.94 -18.90
N ARG A 240 15.98 9.97 -18.93
CA ARG A 240 15.58 11.38 -18.89
C ARG A 240 14.72 11.75 -20.10
N LYS A 241 15.21 11.47 -21.32
CA LYS A 241 14.47 11.70 -22.57
C LYS A 241 13.12 10.98 -22.58
N ARG A 242 13.06 9.77 -22.00
CA ARG A 242 11.86 8.93 -21.96
C ARG A 242 10.75 9.50 -21.06
N LEU A 243 11.13 10.15 -19.96
CA LEU A 243 10.21 10.75 -18.97
C LEU A 243 9.84 12.20 -19.35
N ASP A 244 10.79 12.96 -19.88
CA ASP A 244 10.56 14.35 -20.34
C ASP A 244 9.59 14.40 -21.54
N LYS A 245 9.60 13.40 -22.44
CA LYS A 245 8.65 13.28 -23.57
C LYS A 245 7.16 13.34 -23.18
N LYS A 246 6.79 13.07 -21.93
CA LYS A 246 5.40 13.14 -21.42
C LYS A 246 5.21 14.13 -20.27
N GLY A 247 6.19 15.02 -20.03
CA GLY A 247 6.10 16.02 -18.96
C GLY A 247 6.18 15.42 -17.55
N TYR A 248 6.72 14.21 -17.38
CA TYR A 248 6.97 13.62 -16.06
C TYR A 248 8.19 14.31 -15.43
N LYS A 249 8.00 15.52 -14.92
CA LYS A 249 8.95 16.11 -14.01
C LYS A 249 8.69 15.48 -12.65
N LEU A 250 9.66 14.75 -12.11
CA LEU A 250 9.65 14.34 -10.70
C LEU A 250 10.30 15.44 -9.85
N GLN A 251 10.06 16.71 -10.20
CA GLN A 251 10.76 17.85 -9.62
C GLN A 251 9.80 18.70 -8.82
N GLY A 252 9.70 18.37 -7.54
CA GLY A 252 9.26 19.30 -6.54
C GLY A 252 9.92 18.95 -5.22
N SER A 253 10.85 19.79 -4.74
CA SER A 253 11.08 19.86 -3.30
C SER A 253 9.71 20.03 -2.64
N LEU A 254 9.39 19.20 -1.67
CA LEU A 254 8.11 19.22 -0.99
C LEU A 254 7.99 20.56 -0.24
N LYS A 255 7.36 21.54 -0.87
CA LYS A 255 7.08 22.84 -0.24
C LYS A 255 5.83 22.69 0.61
N LEU A 256 5.80 23.35 1.77
CA LEU A 256 4.61 23.40 2.63
C LEU A 256 3.33 23.80 1.87
N HIS A 257 3.47 24.63 0.82
CA HIS A 257 2.38 24.99 -0.06
C HIS A 257 1.71 23.78 -0.76
N HIS A 258 2.50 22.81 -1.25
CA HIS A 258 1.96 21.61 -1.89
C HIS A 258 1.21 20.74 -0.89
N ILE A 259 1.71 20.62 0.36
CA ILE A 259 1.01 19.89 1.44
C ILE A 259 -0.36 20.54 1.70
N LYS A 260 -0.38 21.87 1.84
CA LYS A 260 -1.64 22.60 2.07
C LYS A 260 -2.63 22.40 0.92
N GLN A 261 -2.16 22.41 -0.32
CA GLN A 261 -3.00 22.19 -1.50
C GLN A 261 -3.59 20.77 -1.53
N ILE A 262 -2.78 19.75 -1.21
CA ILE A 262 -3.23 18.35 -1.14
C ILE A 262 -4.28 18.18 -0.05
N MET A 263 -4.00 18.64 1.17
CA MET A 263 -4.92 18.51 2.31
C MET A 263 -6.21 19.33 2.17
N SER A 264 -6.21 20.39 1.36
CA SER A 264 -7.42 21.19 1.09
C SER A 264 -8.33 20.56 0.04
N SER A 265 -7.87 19.54 -0.68
CA SER A 265 -8.63 18.90 -1.75
C SER A 265 -9.70 17.96 -1.19
N LYS A 266 -10.97 18.20 -1.54
CA LYS A 266 -12.08 17.26 -1.22
C LYS A 266 -11.81 15.86 -1.79
N HIS A 267 -11.15 15.79 -2.94
CA HIS A 267 -10.81 14.51 -3.57
C HIS A 267 -9.85 13.68 -2.72
N PHE A 268 -8.88 14.32 -2.06
CA PHE A 268 -7.92 13.67 -1.18
C PHE A 268 -8.63 12.98 -0.01
N TRP A 269 -9.52 13.69 0.68
CA TRP A 269 -10.24 13.15 1.84
C TRP A 269 -11.17 11.98 1.51
N ILE A 270 -11.79 11.97 0.32
CA ILE A 270 -12.61 10.83 -0.11
C ILE A 270 -11.73 9.58 -0.31
N VAL A 271 -10.55 9.74 -0.93
CA VAL A 271 -9.61 8.62 -1.12
C VAL A 271 -9.05 8.15 0.23
N VAL A 272 -8.69 9.06 1.13
CA VAL A 272 -8.26 8.73 2.50
C VAL A 272 -9.33 7.92 3.22
N LEU A 273 -10.61 8.32 3.13
CA LEU A 273 -11.71 7.60 3.78
C LEU A 273 -11.82 6.16 3.25
N VAL A 274 -11.75 5.96 1.94
CA VAL A 274 -11.79 4.62 1.34
C VAL A 274 -10.58 3.78 1.78
N ASP A 275 -9.39 4.37 1.86
CA ASP A 275 -8.17 3.68 2.28
C ASP A 275 -8.19 3.30 3.77
N VAL A 276 -8.70 4.18 4.64
CA VAL A 276 -8.92 3.90 6.06
C VAL A 276 -9.89 2.74 6.24
N LEU A 277 -11.02 2.73 5.52
CA LEU A 277 -11.99 1.63 5.56
C LEU A 277 -11.34 0.30 5.12
N PHE A 278 -10.49 0.35 4.09
CA PHE A 278 -9.76 -0.80 3.60
C PHE A 278 -8.79 -1.38 4.64
N TRP A 279 -7.92 -0.54 5.20
CA TRP A 279 -6.94 -0.98 6.22
C TRP A 279 -7.62 -1.61 7.43
N ASN A 280 -8.78 -1.07 7.82
CA ASN A 280 -9.54 -1.56 8.98
C ASN A 280 -10.41 -2.80 8.67
N ALA A 281 -10.82 -3.01 7.42
CA ALA A 281 -11.55 -4.20 7.00
C ALA A 281 -10.66 -5.46 7.00
N GLY A 282 -9.34 -5.29 6.89
CA GLY A 282 -8.33 -6.35 6.81
C GLY A 282 -7.51 -6.57 8.08
N ILE A 283 -7.99 -6.11 9.24
CA ILE A 283 -7.26 -6.34 10.50
C ILE A 283 -7.46 -7.77 10.98
N ASN A 284 -6.35 -8.46 11.23
CA ASN A 284 -6.31 -9.78 11.86
C ASN A 284 -5.08 -9.88 12.75
N SER A 285 -5.27 -9.72 14.06
CA SER A 285 -4.20 -9.73 15.06
C SER A 285 -3.69 -11.15 15.37
N GLY A 286 -3.44 -11.96 14.34
CA GLY A 286 -3.06 -13.37 14.49
C GLY A 286 -4.21 -14.26 14.99
N ALA A 287 -5.46 -13.85 14.76
CA ALA A 287 -6.66 -14.50 15.31
C ALA A 287 -6.76 -15.98 14.92
N PHE A 288 -6.33 -16.33 13.70
CA PHE A 288 -6.32 -17.71 13.22
C PHE A 288 -5.36 -18.61 14.01
N LEU A 289 -4.12 -18.16 14.22
CA LEU A 289 -3.11 -18.88 15.00
C LEU A 289 -3.55 -19.02 16.47
N LEU A 290 -4.15 -17.96 17.04
CA LEU A 290 -4.70 -18.00 18.40
C LEU A 290 -5.87 -18.97 18.51
N TRP A 291 -6.74 -19.05 17.50
CA TRP A 291 -7.81 -20.03 17.43
C TRP A 291 -7.27 -21.46 17.35
N LEU A 292 -6.31 -21.73 16.47
CA LEU A 292 -5.67 -23.05 16.35
C LEU A 292 -5.01 -23.48 17.68
N LYS A 293 -4.28 -22.57 18.34
CA LYS A 293 -3.68 -22.82 19.67
C LYS A 293 -4.75 -23.09 20.74
N SER A 294 -5.91 -22.42 20.67
CA SER A 294 -7.02 -22.62 21.61
C SER A 294 -7.66 -24.02 21.52
N LEU A 295 -7.54 -24.72 20.39
CA LEU A 295 -8.07 -26.07 20.22
C LEU A 295 -7.29 -27.10 21.05
N LYS A 296 -6.03 -26.82 21.45
CA LYS A 296 -5.15 -27.71 22.22
C LYS A 296 -4.97 -29.12 21.62
N ARG A 297 -5.19 -29.27 20.30
CA ARG A 297 -5.05 -30.54 19.56
C ARG A 297 -3.75 -30.64 18.76
N TYR A 298 -3.05 -29.52 18.57
CA TYR A 298 -1.92 -29.40 17.67
C TYR A 298 -0.70 -28.91 18.45
N ASP A 299 0.49 -29.37 18.07
CA ASP A 299 1.73 -28.82 18.60
C ASP A 299 1.98 -27.40 18.03
N SER A 300 2.93 -26.68 18.62
CA SER A 300 3.28 -25.32 18.20
C SER A 300 3.76 -25.23 16.75
N ALA A 301 4.39 -26.27 16.21
CA ALA A 301 4.85 -26.30 14.83
C ALA A 301 3.72 -26.57 13.85
N THR A 302 2.84 -27.53 14.11
CA THR A 302 1.64 -27.82 13.33
C THR A 302 0.69 -26.62 13.33
N VAL A 303 0.56 -25.89 14.45
CA VAL A 303 -0.21 -24.63 14.49
C VAL A 303 0.36 -23.61 13.50
N ASN A 304 1.68 -23.44 13.46
CA ASN A 304 2.35 -22.53 12.54
C ASN A 304 2.24 -23.00 11.08
N GLU A 305 2.33 -24.30 10.83
CA GLU A 305 2.16 -24.90 9.50
C GLU A 305 0.74 -24.69 8.96
N TYR A 306 -0.29 -24.95 9.77
CA TYR A 306 -1.67 -24.64 9.36
C TYR A 306 -1.90 -23.14 9.20
N GLY A 307 -1.22 -22.33 10.00
CA GLY A 307 -1.15 -20.87 9.87
C GLY A 307 -0.81 -20.36 8.47
N THR A 308 -0.15 -21.18 7.64
CA THR A 308 0.24 -20.80 6.27
C THR A 308 -0.85 -21.00 5.22
N ILE A 309 -1.95 -21.67 5.56
CA ILE A 309 -3.03 -21.96 4.61
C ILE A 309 -3.72 -20.67 4.12
N PRO A 310 -4.16 -19.74 4.99
CA PRO A 310 -4.77 -18.48 4.54
C PRO A 310 -3.89 -17.63 3.60
N PRO A 311 -2.59 -17.38 3.88
CA PRO A 311 -1.75 -16.63 2.94
C PRO A 311 -1.51 -17.39 1.64
N ALA A 312 -1.41 -18.73 1.65
CA ALA A 312 -1.32 -19.54 0.43
C ALA A 312 -2.53 -19.31 -0.49
N MET A 313 -3.74 -19.39 0.08
CA MET A 313 -4.98 -19.12 -0.64
C MET A 313 -5.08 -17.66 -1.08
N GLY A 314 -4.56 -16.73 -0.27
CA GLY A 314 -4.43 -15.32 -0.58
C GLY A 314 -3.68 -15.05 -1.89
N ILE A 315 -2.64 -15.82 -2.23
CA ILE A 315 -1.94 -15.71 -3.52
C ILE A 315 -2.90 -15.98 -4.68
N PHE A 316 -3.63 -17.09 -4.62
CA PHE A 316 -4.60 -17.47 -5.66
C PHE A 316 -5.73 -16.45 -5.79
N PHE A 317 -6.29 -16.00 -4.66
CA PHE A 317 -7.35 -14.99 -4.65
C PHE A 317 -6.89 -13.64 -5.17
N THR A 318 -5.66 -13.25 -4.86
CA THR A 318 -5.05 -12.00 -5.37
C THR A 318 -4.92 -12.04 -6.88
N LEU A 319 -4.39 -13.13 -7.44
CA LEU A 319 -4.29 -13.30 -8.88
C LEU A 319 -5.69 -13.28 -9.52
N PHE A 320 -6.64 -14.03 -8.98
CA PHE A 320 -8.01 -14.06 -9.48
C PHE A 320 -8.67 -12.67 -9.46
N ALA A 321 -8.56 -11.92 -8.37
CA ALA A 321 -9.14 -10.58 -8.25
C ALA A 321 -8.52 -9.59 -9.24
N ASN A 322 -7.20 -9.61 -9.42
CA ASN A 322 -6.51 -8.75 -10.37
C ASN A 322 -6.89 -9.07 -11.82
N PHE A 323 -6.89 -10.35 -12.22
CA PHE A 323 -7.34 -10.75 -13.56
C PHE A 323 -8.80 -10.40 -13.80
N SER A 324 -9.67 -10.61 -12.80
CA SER A 324 -11.09 -10.29 -12.90
C SER A 324 -11.34 -8.79 -12.99
N SER A 325 -10.57 -7.98 -12.24
CA SER A 325 -10.57 -6.52 -12.33
C SER A 325 -10.21 -6.04 -13.73
N ASP A 326 -9.11 -6.56 -14.29
CA ASP A 326 -8.57 -6.07 -15.55
C ASP A 326 -9.40 -6.55 -16.76
N LEU A 327 -9.93 -7.78 -16.72
CA LEU A 327 -10.56 -8.41 -17.88
C LEU A 327 -12.09 -8.27 -17.90
N LEU A 328 -12.76 -8.46 -16.75
CA LEU A 328 -14.20 -8.69 -16.72
C LEU A 328 -14.95 -7.47 -16.17
N TRP A 329 -14.68 -7.11 -14.92
CA TRP A 329 -15.61 -6.29 -14.14
C TRP A 329 -15.13 -4.84 -13.91
N GLY A 330 -13.83 -4.57 -14.02
CA GLY A 330 -13.24 -3.30 -13.60
C GLY A 330 -12.93 -3.27 -12.09
N PRO A 331 -12.15 -2.27 -11.64
CA PRO A 331 -11.57 -2.26 -10.28
C PRO A 331 -12.63 -2.19 -9.18
N VAL A 332 -13.69 -1.41 -9.37
CA VAL A 332 -14.74 -1.21 -8.35
C VAL A 332 -15.50 -2.50 -8.06
N TRP A 333 -15.88 -3.25 -9.10
CA TRP A 333 -16.61 -4.50 -8.92
C TRP A 333 -15.73 -5.63 -8.39
N ALA A 334 -14.44 -5.65 -8.73
CA ALA A 334 -13.48 -6.55 -8.11
C ALA A 334 -13.30 -6.27 -6.61
N ILE A 335 -13.22 -4.98 -6.21
CA ILE A 335 -13.21 -4.55 -4.81
C ILE A 335 -14.50 -4.98 -4.11
N THR A 336 -15.67 -4.77 -4.73
CA THR A 336 -16.97 -5.18 -4.17
C THR A 336 -17.05 -6.69 -3.95
N PHE A 337 -16.59 -7.50 -4.91
CA PHE A 337 -16.58 -8.95 -4.76
C PHE A 337 -15.63 -9.40 -3.64
N ALA A 338 -14.38 -8.92 -3.64
CA ALA A 338 -13.40 -9.27 -2.60
C ALA A 338 -13.84 -8.82 -1.20
N SER A 339 -14.38 -7.60 -1.07
CA SER A 339 -14.90 -7.10 0.21
C SER A 339 -16.17 -7.84 0.63
N GLY A 340 -17.01 -8.27 -0.30
CA GLY A 340 -18.17 -9.12 -0.04
C GLY A 340 -17.77 -10.47 0.54
N MET A 341 -16.75 -11.12 -0.04
CA MET A 341 -16.20 -12.37 0.50
C MET A 341 -15.57 -12.17 1.88
N ASN A 342 -14.87 -11.06 2.11
CA ASN A 342 -14.32 -10.71 3.43
C ASN A 342 -15.44 -10.46 4.47
N THR A 343 -16.53 -9.81 4.05
CA THR A 343 -17.72 -9.58 4.88
C THR A 343 -18.38 -10.89 5.29
N LEU A 344 -18.49 -11.85 4.37
CA LEU A 344 -18.97 -13.20 4.66
C LEU A 344 -18.08 -13.92 5.68
N THR A 345 -16.75 -13.84 5.53
CA THR A 345 -15.81 -14.39 6.52
C THR A 345 -16.03 -13.79 7.90
N ASN A 346 -16.09 -12.46 8.00
CA ASN A 346 -16.29 -11.77 9.28
C ASN A 346 -17.65 -12.13 9.90
N LEU A 347 -18.71 -12.31 9.10
CA LEU A 347 -20.03 -12.73 9.58
C LEU A 347 -20.02 -14.14 10.18
N ILE A 348 -19.37 -15.11 9.50
CA ILE A 348 -19.26 -16.48 10.01
C ILE A 348 -18.49 -16.51 11.34
N LEU A 349 -17.39 -15.76 11.43
CA LEU A 349 -16.57 -15.68 12.64
C LEU A 349 -17.27 -14.91 13.78
N LEU A 350 -18.12 -13.94 13.44
CA LEU A 350 -18.96 -13.21 14.40
C LEU A 350 -20.00 -14.10 15.07
N ILE A 351 -20.70 -14.95 14.31
CA ILE A 351 -21.69 -15.90 14.84
C ILE A 351 -21.03 -16.88 15.82
N TRP A 352 -19.79 -17.29 15.52
CA TRP A 352 -18.91 -18.17 16.30
C TRP A 352 -19.42 -19.60 16.55
N ASN A 353 -20.71 -19.79 16.84
CA ASN A 353 -21.35 -21.08 17.06
C ASN A 353 -21.73 -21.73 15.73
N VAL A 354 -20.71 -22.08 14.94
CA VAL A 354 -20.82 -22.76 13.64
C VAL A 354 -19.96 -24.03 13.66
N PRO A 355 -20.25 -25.02 12.80
CA PRO A 355 -19.43 -26.22 12.67
C PRO A 355 -17.95 -25.87 12.43
N GLU A 356 -17.03 -26.68 12.96
CA GLU A 356 -15.59 -26.47 12.80
C GLU A 356 -15.16 -26.29 11.32
N PRO A 357 -15.69 -27.05 10.34
CA PRO A 357 -15.41 -26.80 8.92
C PRO A 357 -15.78 -25.40 8.43
N ALA A 358 -16.83 -24.79 8.98
CA ALA A 358 -17.22 -23.42 8.62
C ALA A 358 -16.21 -22.38 9.14
N LYS A 359 -15.59 -22.62 10.31
CA LYS A 359 -14.51 -21.76 10.82
C LYS A 359 -13.26 -21.88 9.96
N TRP A 360 -12.88 -23.10 9.59
CA TRP A 360 -11.79 -23.35 8.64
C TRP A 360 -12.05 -22.63 7.30
N PHE A 361 -13.25 -22.79 6.74
CA PHE A 361 -13.64 -22.06 5.53
C PHE A 361 -13.50 -20.55 5.71
N ALA A 362 -14.00 -19.99 6.81
CA ALA A 362 -13.93 -18.55 7.06
C ALA A 362 -12.48 -18.04 7.15
N TYR A 363 -11.61 -18.72 7.90
CA TYR A 363 -10.19 -18.34 8.02
C TYR A 363 -9.41 -18.51 6.72
N CYS A 364 -9.66 -19.57 5.95
CA CYS A 364 -9.10 -19.73 4.62
C CYS A 364 -9.57 -18.63 3.66
N ASN A 365 -10.87 -18.29 3.73
CA ASN A 365 -11.49 -17.25 2.93
C ASN A 365 -11.06 -15.84 3.36
N TYR A 366 -10.47 -15.67 4.54
CA TYR A 366 -9.84 -14.41 4.95
C TYR A 366 -8.73 -13.96 3.99
N GLY A 367 -8.17 -14.88 3.20
CA GLY A 367 -7.20 -14.56 2.13
C GLY A 367 -7.70 -13.51 1.12
N TRP A 368 -9.01 -13.27 0.99
CA TRP A 368 -9.58 -12.19 0.17
C TRP A 368 -9.18 -10.78 0.63
N SER A 369 -8.83 -10.62 1.90
CA SER A 369 -8.30 -9.35 2.42
C SER A 369 -6.99 -8.95 1.72
N TYR A 370 -6.12 -9.93 1.41
CA TYR A 370 -4.89 -9.68 0.65
C TYR A 370 -5.17 -9.25 -0.80
N ALA A 371 -6.16 -9.90 -1.44
CA ALA A 371 -6.57 -9.62 -2.80
C ALA A 371 -7.17 -8.20 -2.96
N LEU A 372 -7.91 -7.76 -1.95
CA LEU A 372 -8.48 -6.42 -1.88
C LEU A 372 -7.40 -5.33 -1.94
N SER A 373 -6.27 -5.57 -1.29
CA SER A 373 -5.17 -4.60 -1.24
C SER A 373 -4.56 -4.31 -2.61
N SER A 374 -4.30 -5.35 -3.42
CA SER A 374 -3.65 -5.15 -4.72
C SER A 374 -4.53 -4.34 -5.67
N VAL A 375 -5.84 -4.61 -5.69
CA VAL A 375 -6.81 -3.92 -6.55
C VAL A 375 -6.99 -2.48 -6.11
N LEU A 376 -7.10 -2.22 -4.79
CA LEU A 376 -7.30 -0.86 -4.28
C LEU A 376 -6.08 0.04 -4.56
N HIS A 377 -4.87 -0.42 -4.24
CA HIS A 377 -3.66 0.35 -4.51
C HIS A 377 -3.47 0.61 -6.01
N GLY A 378 -3.76 -0.40 -6.86
CA GLY A 378 -3.77 -0.23 -8.31
C GLY A 378 -4.79 0.83 -8.76
N TRP A 379 -5.97 0.85 -8.16
CA TRP A 379 -7.02 1.81 -8.49
C TRP A 379 -6.68 3.24 -8.01
N VAL A 380 -6.19 3.41 -6.78
CA VAL A 380 -5.74 4.70 -6.24
C VAL A 380 -4.60 5.28 -7.08
N ASN A 381 -3.64 4.44 -7.49
CA ASN A 381 -2.57 4.84 -8.39
C ASN A 381 -3.08 5.35 -9.75
N ASN A 382 -4.13 4.74 -10.28
CA ASN A 382 -4.77 5.16 -11.53
C ASN A 382 -5.56 6.46 -11.36
N ILE A 383 -6.19 6.69 -10.21
CA ILE A 383 -6.92 7.92 -9.90
C ILE A 383 -5.96 9.11 -9.82
N LEU A 384 -4.78 8.93 -9.23
CA LEU A 384 -3.77 9.98 -9.05
C LEU A 384 -2.84 10.17 -10.26
N ARG A 385 -3.22 9.65 -11.44
CA ARG A 385 -2.37 9.65 -12.65
C ARG A 385 -2.09 11.06 -13.22
N ASP A 386 -2.99 12.01 -13.00
CA ASP A 386 -2.97 13.31 -13.70
C ASP A 386 -1.98 14.33 -13.09
N SER A 387 -1.33 14.02 -11.96
CA SER A 387 -0.33 14.90 -11.34
C SER A 387 0.86 14.11 -10.77
N PRO A 388 1.89 13.81 -11.59
CA PRO A 388 3.01 12.95 -11.19
C PRO A 388 3.81 13.43 -9.97
N GLU A 389 4.00 14.75 -9.83
CA GLU A 389 4.73 15.36 -8.69
C GLU A 389 3.98 15.20 -7.36
N ILE A 390 2.65 15.38 -7.40
CA ILE A 390 1.79 15.33 -6.21
C ILE A 390 1.45 13.87 -5.84
N ARG A 391 1.46 12.95 -6.81
CA ARG A 391 1.06 11.55 -6.64
C ARG A 391 1.83 10.83 -5.55
N SER A 392 3.16 10.83 -5.62
CA SER A 392 3.99 10.08 -4.66
C SER A 392 3.78 10.58 -3.23
N PHE A 393 3.73 11.91 -3.03
CA PHE A 393 3.46 12.48 -1.71
C PHE A 393 2.04 12.19 -1.23
N THR A 394 1.05 12.26 -2.12
CA THR A 394 -0.35 11.99 -1.79
C THR A 394 -0.55 10.56 -1.31
N LEU A 395 0.05 9.58 -2.01
CA LEU A 395 -0.01 8.17 -1.60
C LEU A 395 0.60 7.95 -0.21
N VAL A 396 1.69 8.64 0.10
CA VAL A 396 2.34 8.52 1.41
C VAL A 396 1.48 9.14 2.49
N PHE A 397 0.89 10.31 2.27
CA PHE A 397 -0.03 10.91 3.25
C PHE A 397 -1.28 10.06 3.47
N ILE A 398 -1.85 9.49 2.41
CA ILE A 398 -2.97 8.55 2.52
C ILE A 398 -2.55 7.35 3.39
N ASN A 399 -1.39 6.76 3.12
CA ASN A 399 -0.88 5.63 3.87
C ASN A 399 -0.59 5.96 5.34
N ILE A 400 0.02 7.11 5.66
CA ILE A 400 0.25 7.55 7.04
C ILE A 400 -1.06 7.62 7.81
N ILE A 401 -2.09 8.25 7.22
CA ILE A 401 -3.40 8.41 7.88
C ILE A 401 -4.06 7.04 8.05
N ALA A 402 -4.09 6.21 7.00
CA ALA A 402 -4.70 4.90 7.06
C ALA A 402 -3.99 3.95 8.04
N GLN A 403 -2.65 3.91 8.03
CA GLN A 403 -1.86 3.12 8.96
C GLN A 403 -1.98 3.64 10.40
N SER A 404 -2.07 4.95 10.62
CA SER A 404 -2.31 5.49 11.97
C SER A 404 -3.61 4.96 12.57
N SER A 405 -4.64 4.77 11.73
CA SER A 405 -5.93 4.25 12.18
C SER A 405 -5.86 2.83 12.73
N THR A 406 -4.95 2.00 12.22
CA THR A 406 -4.84 0.61 12.67
C THR A 406 -4.13 0.47 14.02
N ALA A 407 -3.33 1.47 14.43
CA ALA A 407 -2.58 1.45 15.67
C ALA A 407 -3.49 1.29 16.90
N TRP A 408 -4.59 2.04 16.94
CA TRP A 408 -5.57 1.98 18.03
C TRP A 408 -6.66 0.93 17.79
N THR A 409 -7.02 0.68 16.52
CA THR A 409 -8.07 -0.30 16.20
C THR A 409 -7.70 -1.69 16.68
N GLY A 410 -6.44 -2.13 16.51
CA GLY A 410 -6.03 -3.45 17.01
C GLY A 410 -6.23 -3.63 18.51
N ILE A 411 -5.92 -2.60 19.29
CA ILE A 411 -6.07 -2.58 20.76
C ILE A 411 -7.53 -2.62 21.17
N LEU A 412 -8.37 -1.83 20.50
CA LEU A 412 -9.78 -1.67 20.87
C LEU A 412 -10.66 -2.82 20.35
N ALA A 413 -10.42 -3.26 19.12
CA ALA A 413 -11.28 -4.20 18.43
C ALA A 413 -10.84 -5.65 18.63
N TYR A 414 -9.54 -5.94 18.69
CA TYR A 414 -9.04 -7.31 18.71
C TYR A 414 -8.32 -7.73 20.00
N PRO A 415 -8.68 -7.27 21.22
CA PRO A 415 -7.89 -7.52 22.42
C PRO A 415 -7.59 -9.02 22.62
N THR A 416 -6.33 -9.38 22.85
CA THR A 416 -5.85 -10.76 22.93
C THR A 416 -6.55 -11.56 24.02
N VAL A 417 -7.05 -10.90 25.07
CA VAL A 417 -7.86 -11.52 26.13
C VAL A 417 -9.21 -12.06 25.63
N GLU A 418 -9.76 -11.53 24.54
CA GLU A 418 -10.98 -12.04 23.90
C GLU A 418 -10.72 -13.19 22.92
N ALA A 419 -9.45 -13.61 22.78
CA ALA A 419 -9.10 -14.75 21.96
C ALA A 419 -9.81 -16.01 22.50
N PRO A 420 -10.35 -16.88 21.63
CA PRO A 420 -10.26 -16.84 20.16
C PRO A 420 -11.48 -16.22 19.44
N ARG A 421 -12.49 -15.74 20.17
CA ARG A 421 -13.78 -15.32 19.59
C ARG A 421 -13.76 -13.91 19.01
N PHE A 422 -13.04 -12.96 19.61
CA PHE A 422 -12.92 -11.56 19.14
C PHE A 422 -14.24 -10.95 18.64
N LEU A 423 -15.29 -10.94 19.47
CA LEU A 423 -16.63 -10.50 19.06
C LEU A 423 -16.61 -9.04 18.55
N ASN A 424 -15.94 -8.16 19.31
CA ASN A 424 -15.81 -6.75 18.98
C ASN A 424 -15.01 -6.56 17.68
N GLY A 425 -13.97 -7.37 17.50
CA GLY A 425 -13.09 -7.33 16.33
C GLY A 425 -13.81 -7.68 15.05
N TYR A 426 -14.48 -8.83 15.03
CA TYR A 426 -15.21 -9.27 13.84
C TYR A 426 -16.42 -8.38 13.52
N SER A 427 -17.09 -7.81 14.54
CA SER A 427 -18.18 -6.84 14.33
C SER A 427 -17.66 -5.55 13.68
N PHE A 428 -16.52 -5.06 14.14
CA PHE A 428 -15.87 -3.87 13.61
C PHE A 428 -15.39 -4.11 12.17
N SER A 429 -14.66 -5.20 11.92
CA SER A 429 -14.17 -5.55 10.57
C SER A 429 -15.30 -5.82 9.58
N PHE A 430 -16.41 -6.42 10.03
CA PHE A 430 -17.64 -6.59 9.22
C PHE A 430 -18.25 -5.24 8.82
N SER A 431 -18.32 -4.30 9.75
CA SER A 431 -18.85 -2.96 9.50
C SER A 431 -17.96 -2.22 8.50
N MET A 432 -16.64 -2.27 8.71
CA MET A 432 -15.66 -1.63 7.83
C MET A 432 -15.64 -2.23 6.42
N SER A 433 -15.75 -3.56 6.28
CA SER A 433 -15.79 -4.22 4.97
C SER A 433 -17.09 -3.88 4.20
N THR A 434 -18.21 -3.77 4.90
CA THR A 434 -19.49 -3.36 4.30
C THR A 434 -19.45 -1.88 3.89
N SER A 435 -18.95 -1.01 4.77
CA SER A 435 -18.76 0.42 4.48
C SER A 435 -17.80 0.65 3.32
N LEU A 436 -16.76 -0.18 3.16
CA LEU A 436 -15.83 -0.10 2.04
C LEU A 436 -16.51 -0.31 0.69
N ILE A 437 -17.48 -1.24 0.61
CA ILE A 437 -18.27 -1.46 -0.62
C ILE A 437 -18.99 -0.15 -0.98
N ILE A 438 -19.69 0.44 -0.01
CA ILE A 438 -20.41 1.70 -0.20
C ILE A 438 -19.43 2.82 -0.61
N GLY A 439 -18.31 2.96 0.10
CA GLY A 439 -17.27 3.96 -0.16
C GLY A 439 -16.66 3.84 -1.56
N ALA A 440 -16.36 2.62 -2.02
CA ALA A 440 -15.84 2.36 -3.35
C ALA A 440 -16.83 2.77 -4.46
N HIS A 441 -18.12 2.46 -4.28
CA HIS A 441 -19.16 2.87 -5.22
C HIS A 441 -19.40 4.39 -5.22
N LEU A 442 -19.37 5.04 -4.05
CA LEU A 442 -19.47 6.50 -3.95
C LEU A 442 -18.29 7.21 -4.60
N LEU A 443 -17.06 6.73 -4.39
CA LEU A 443 -15.87 7.26 -5.05
C LEU A 443 -15.96 7.08 -6.58
N ASN A 444 -16.47 5.94 -7.05
CA ASN A 444 -16.69 5.73 -8.49
C ASN A 444 -17.72 6.70 -9.08
N LEU A 445 -18.83 6.96 -8.38
CA LEU A 445 -19.84 7.94 -8.79
C LEU A 445 -19.28 9.37 -8.82
N TYR A 446 -18.49 9.74 -7.80
CA TYR A 446 -17.80 11.03 -7.74
C TYR A 446 -16.84 11.20 -8.93
N LEU A 447 -16.05 10.18 -9.25
CA LEU A 447 -15.12 10.21 -10.39
C LEU A 447 -15.84 10.29 -11.73
N LYS A 448 -16.98 9.59 -11.89
CA LYS A 448 -17.81 9.70 -13.10
C LYS A 448 -18.36 11.12 -13.27
N ARG A 449 -18.94 11.71 -12.22
CA ARG A 449 -19.46 13.09 -12.24
C ARG A 449 -18.38 14.12 -12.58
N ARG A 450 -17.15 13.92 -12.12
CA ARG A 450 -16.02 14.82 -12.42
C ARG A 450 -15.49 14.64 -13.85
N ARG A 451 -15.66 13.46 -14.45
CA ARG A 451 -15.28 13.19 -15.85
C ARG A 451 -16.34 13.65 -16.85
N ASP A 452 -17.60 13.80 -16.44
CA ASP A 452 -18.66 14.36 -17.28
C ASP A 452 -18.55 15.90 -17.32
N PRO A 453 -18.11 16.51 -18.45
CA PRO A 453 -17.97 17.95 -18.55
C PRO A 453 -19.31 18.70 -18.44
N ASN A 454 -20.45 18.03 -18.63
CA ASN A 454 -21.79 18.62 -18.54
C ASN A 454 -22.34 18.70 -17.10
N ALA A 455 -21.78 17.96 -16.13
CA ALA A 455 -22.31 17.90 -14.77
C ALA A 455 -21.91 19.11 -13.89
N THR A 456 -20.96 19.93 -14.36
CA THR A 456 -20.50 21.13 -13.63
C THR A 456 -21.35 22.37 -13.96
N GLN A 457 -22.27 22.29 -14.94
CA GLN A 457 -23.16 23.39 -15.32
C GLN A 457 -24.55 23.34 -14.66
N SER A 458 -24.93 22.24 -13.99
CA SER A 458 -26.22 22.13 -13.32
C SER A 458 -26.09 22.40 -11.81
N THR A 459 -25.84 23.66 -11.46
CA THR A 459 -26.25 24.20 -10.14
C THR A 459 -27.58 24.91 -10.39
N PRO A 460 -28.67 24.62 -9.65
CA PRO A 460 -29.95 25.27 -9.92
C PRO A 460 -29.85 26.72 -9.47
N THR A 461 -30.08 27.64 -10.41
CA THR A 461 -30.47 29.02 -10.12
C THR A 461 -31.69 28.96 -9.21
N ALA A 462 -31.52 29.42 -7.97
CA ALA A 462 -32.63 29.60 -7.05
C ALA A 462 -33.58 30.65 -7.65
N ASP A 463 -34.84 30.26 -7.70
CA ASP A 463 -35.99 31.09 -8.04
C ASP A 463 -36.00 32.38 -7.20
N VAL A 464 -36.04 33.52 -7.88
CA VAL A 464 -36.68 34.74 -7.38
C VAL A 464 -37.49 35.32 -8.53
N GLU A 465 -38.68 34.76 -8.77
CA GLU A 465 -39.79 35.50 -9.35
C GLU A 465 -40.53 36.21 -8.21
N GLY A 466 -40.77 37.51 -8.38
CA GLY A 466 -41.80 38.23 -7.62
C GLY A 466 -41.40 39.62 -7.13
N SER A 467 -41.42 40.63 -8.00
CA SER A 467 -42.23 41.86 -7.80
C SER A 467 -42.06 42.82 -8.98
N ASP A 468 -43.13 42.95 -9.76
CA ASP A 468 -43.42 44.12 -10.58
C ASP A 468 -43.49 45.39 -9.71
N ASP A 469 -42.90 46.49 -10.17
CA ASP A 469 -43.59 47.79 -10.25
C ASP A 469 -42.75 48.86 -11.00
N GLY A 470 -43.31 49.34 -12.12
CA GLY A 470 -43.48 50.78 -12.37
C GLY A 470 -42.31 51.71 -12.73
N SER A 471 -42.12 51.92 -14.04
CA SER A 471 -41.90 53.23 -14.72
C SER A 471 -40.64 54.08 -14.46
N SER A 472 -39.86 54.36 -15.53
CA SER A 472 -39.77 55.70 -16.19
C SER A 472 -38.50 55.90 -17.04
N GLN A 473 -38.72 56.12 -18.34
CA GLN A 473 -38.09 57.05 -19.30
C GLN A 473 -36.58 57.44 -19.28
N GLY A 474 -36.00 57.48 -20.49
CA GLY A 474 -34.87 58.37 -20.88
C GLY A 474 -33.74 57.65 -21.64
N GLN A 475 -33.87 57.28 -22.92
CA GLN A 475 -33.49 58.05 -24.14
C GLN A 475 -31.98 58.46 -24.27
N ILE A 476 -31.38 58.01 -25.40
CA ILE A 476 -30.35 58.68 -26.24
C ILE A 476 -28.89 58.54 -25.71
N GLU A 477 -27.86 58.12 -26.45
CA GLU A 477 -27.44 58.43 -27.82
C GLU A 477 -26.45 57.37 -28.37
N GLU A 478 -26.62 56.98 -29.63
CA GLU A 478 -25.62 56.29 -30.46
C GLU A 478 -24.63 57.32 -31.04
N GLY A 479 -23.34 56.96 -31.08
CA GLY A 479 -22.30 57.71 -31.76
C GLY A 479 -21.36 56.77 -32.52
N ASP A 480 -21.80 56.39 -33.72
CA ASP A 480 -21.04 55.73 -34.77
C ASP A 480 -19.83 56.58 -35.18
N GLN A 481 -18.66 55.95 -35.32
CA GLN A 481 -17.80 56.19 -36.48
C GLN A 481 -16.72 55.11 -36.62
N SER A 482 -16.94 54.28 -37.63
CA SER A 482 -16.00 53.35 -38.22
C SER A 482 -14.96 54.04 -39.12
N LYS A 483 -13.84 53.31 -39.33
CA LYS A 483 -12.86 53.36 -40.44
C LYS A 483 -11.63 54.26 -40.31
N SER A 484 -10.47 53.62 -40.20
CA SER A 484 -9.47 53.45 -41.29
C SER A 484 -8.07 53.24 -40.67
N LEU A 485 -7.53 52.03 -40.82
CA LEU A 485 -6.41 51.67 -41.72
C LEU A 485 -5.01 52.08 -41.22
N GLN A 486 -4.28 51.03 -40.86
CA GLN A 486 -2.89 50.71 -41.24
C GLN A 486 -1.71 51.54 -40.74
N SER A 487 -0.67 50.78 -40.37
CA SER A 487 0.74 51.13 -40.11
C SER A 487 0.98 51.93 -38.82
N THR A 488 1.76 51.43 -37.87
CA THR A 488 3.21 51.32 -38.04
C THR A 488 3.81 50.42 -36.97
N GLN A 489 4.66 49.49 -37.42
CA GLN A 489 5.54 48.67 -36.62
C GLN A 489 6.78 49.50 -36.20
N ILE A 490 7.38 49.17 -35.05
CA ILE A 490 8.83 49.31 -34.70
C ILE A 490 9.28 50.47 -33.75
N LYS A 491 9.79 50.02 -32.58
CA LYS A 491 10.89 50.51 -31.68
C LYS A 491 10.72 51.72 -30.74
N SER A 492 10.91 51.44 -29.44
CA SER A 492 12.07 51.86 -28.59
C SER A 492 11.91 51.12 -27.23
N VAL A 493 12.84 50.29 -26.76
CA VAL A 493 14.10 50.59 -26.06
C VAL A 493 13.97 51.70 -25.01
N SER A 494 13.63 51.29 -23.79
CA SER A 494 14.32 51.63 -22.54
C SER A 494 13.89 50.64 -21.46
#